data_AF-A0A927XDF1-F1
#
_entry.id   AF-A0A927XDF1-F1
#
_cell.length_a   1.000
_cell.length_b   1.000
_cell.length_c   1.000
_cell.angle_alpha   90.00
_cell.angle_beta   90.00
_cell.angle_gamma   90.00
#
_symmetry.space_group_name_H-M   'P 1'
#
loop_
_entity.id
_entity.type
_entity.pdbx_description
1 polymer ?
#
loop_
_entity_poly.entity_id
_entity_poly.type
_entity_poly.pdbx_seq_one_letter_code
_entity_poly.pdbx_strand_id
1 'polypeptide(L)'
;MKKFGTSLYGYNKEDVNNFVAEVIKEYESMLNNLKSANEENKKLINEIEHYKDMQGSFNKAILVAQDASTQIKKMAKDEYKTIVEDAKKNASRIVNDALLRAEKIERDSEELRRKTIILKRRLRQEIEASLESIEDIGEN
;
A
#
# COMPACT_ATOMS: atom_id res chain seq x y z
N MET A 1 7.36 -48.41 -58.67
CA MET A 1 7.18 -49.84 -58.33
C MET A 1 8.44 -50.59 -58.71
N LYS A 2 9.16 -51.15 -57.73
CA LYS A 2 10.26 -52.09 -57.98
C LYS A 2 9.67 -53.31 -58.70
N LYS A 3 10.24 -53.69 -59.84
CA LYS A 3 9.85 -54.90 -60.58
C LYS A 3 10.91 -55.96 -60.29
N PHE A 4 10.49 -57.14 -59.83
CA PHE A 4 11.40 -58.25 -59.56
C PHE A 4 11.78 -58.96 -60.87
N GLY A 5 13.03 -59.44 -60.98
CA GLY A 5 13.40 -60.32 -62.08
C GLY A 5 12.57 -61.62 -62.07
N THR A 6 12.39 -62.26 -63.22
CA THR A 6 11.70 -63.56 -63.34
C THR A 6 12.69 -64.69 -63.52
N SER A 7 12.47 -65.78 -62.78
CA SER A 7 13.15 -67.08 -62.85
C SER A 7 12.21 -68.12 -63.48
N LEU A 8 12.73 -69.32 -63.78
CA LEU A 8 12.00 -70.41 -64.46
C LEU A 8 10.66 -70.79 -63.80
N TYR A 9 10.46 -70.46 -62.51
CA TYR A 9 9.26 -70.75 -61.74
C TYR A 9 8.65 -69.51 -61.03
N GLY A 10 8.82 -68.30 -61.58
CA GLY A 10 8.23 -67.06 -61.03
C GLY A 10 9.28 -66.04 -60.58
N TYR A 11 8.96 -65.13 -59.66
CA TYR A 11 9.87 -64.05 -59.26
C TYR A 11 11.20 -64.54 -58.65
N ASN A 12 12.27 -63.78 -58.86
CA ASN A 12 13.58 -64.03 -58.28
C ASN A 12 13.50 -63.89 -56.75
N LYS A 13 13.73 -65.00 -56.05
CA LYS A 13 13.66 -65.06 -54.58
C LYS A 13 14.66 -64.14 -53.89
N GLU A 14 15.84 -63.94 -54.47
CA GLU A 14 16.87 -63.08 -53.90
C GLU A 14 16.47 -61.60 -54.00
N ASP A 15 15.95 -61.16 -55.15
CA ASP A 15 15.43 -59.80 -55.33
C ASP A 15 14.26 -59.50 -54.38
N VAL A 16 13.37 -60.48 -54.18
CA VAL A 16 12.23 -60.38 -53.26
C VAL A 16 12.72 -60.30 -51.80
N ASN A 17 13.65 -61.15 -51.38
CA ASN A 17 14.19 -61.14 -50.02
C ASN A 17 14.92 -59.84 -49.71
N ASN A 18 15.72 -59.32 -50.65
CA ASN A 18 16.42 -58.05 -50.49
C ASN A 18 15.44 -56.87 -50.36
N PHE A 19 14.37 -56.87 -51.15
CA PHE A 19 13.31 -55.87 -51.01
C PHE A 19 12.56 -55.97 -49.68
N VAL A 20 12.23 -57.18 -49.22
CA VAL A 20 11.59 -57.38 -47.92
C VAL A 20 12.49 -56.89 -46.79
N ALA A 21 13.80 -57.14 -46.85
CA ALA A 21 14.76 -56.65 -45.85
C ALA A 21 14.85 -55.10 -45.85
N GLU A 22 14.83 -54.47 -47.02
CA GLU A 22 14.80 -53.01 -47.16
C GLU A 22 13.53 -52.40 -46.55
N VAL A 23 12.36 -52.98 -46.85
CA VAL A 23 11.06 -52.56 -46.29
C VAL A 23 11.04 -52.73 -44.77
N ILE A 24 11.56 -53.83 -44.24
CA ILE A 24 11.64 -54.05 -42.77
C ILE A 24 12.49 -52.95 -42.14
N LYS A 25 13.66 -52.64 -42.72
CA LYS A 25 14.56 -51.60 -42.20
C LYS A 25 13.92 -50.21 -42.22
N GLU A 26 13.26 -49.84 -43.32
CA GLU A 26 12.52 -48.57 -43.40
C GLU A 26 11.36 -48.52 -42.41
N TYR A 27 10.63 -49.63 -42.26
CA TYR A 27 9.52 -49.72 -41.30
C TYR A 27 10.00 -49.58 -39.86
N GLU A 28 11.08 -50.26 -39.47
CA GLU A 28 11.71 -50.12 -38.15
C GLU A 28 12.19 -48.68 -37.89
N SER A 29 12.82 -48.05 -38.88
CA SER A 29 13.22 -46.64 -38.80
C SER A 29 12.02 -45.73 -38.58
N MET A 30 10.94 -45.93 -39.34
CA MET A 30 9.71 -45.15 -39.21
C MET A 30 9.04 -45.35 -37.85
N LEU A 31 9.04 -46.57 -37.33
CA LEU A 31 8.48 -46.91 -36.02
C LEU A 31 9.26 -46.27 -34.88
N ASN A 32 10.59 -46.27 -34.96
CA ASN A 32 11.46 -45.58 -34.00
C ASN A 32 11.25 -44.07 -34.02
N ASN A 33 11.18 -43.46 -35.22
CA ASN A 33 10.89 -42.03 -35.36
C ASN A 33 9.52 -41.66 -34.79
N LEU A 34 8.49 -42.46 -35.05
CA LEU A 34 7.16 -42.26 -34.49
C LEU A 34 7.17 -42.35 -32.96
N LYS A 35 7.93 -43.29 -32.39
CA LYS A 35 8.05 -43.43 -30.94
C LYS A 35 8.74 -42.20 -30.33
N SER A 36 9.86 -41.77 -30.89
CA SER A 36 10.59 -40.58 -30.44
C SER A 36 9.73 -39.31 -30.53
N ALA A 37 9.02 -39.12 -31.66
CA ALA A 37 8.12 -37.98 -31.83
C ALA A 37 6.95 -38.00 -30.82
N ASN A 38 6.40 -39.18 -30.52
CA ASN A 38 5.34 -39.32 -29.51
C ASN A 38 5.86 -39.02 -28.10
N GLU A 39 7.08 -39.43 -27.77
CA GLU A 39 7.71 -39.12 -26.47
C GLU A 39 7.98 -37.62 -26.33
N GLU A 40 8.46 -36.96 -27.39
CA GLU A 40 8.65 -35.51 -27.42
C GLU A 40 7.32 -34.76 -27.32
N ASN A 41 6.30 -35.20 -28.04
CA ASN A 41 4.96 -34.60 -27.98
C ASN A 41 4.38 -34.68 -26.56
N LYS A 42 4.52 -35.83 -25.87
CA LYS A 42 4.12 -35.97 -24.47
C LYS A 42 4.88 -35.01 -23.54
N LYS A 43 6.18 -34.82 -23.74
CA LYS A 43 6.97 -33.85 -22.96
C LYS A 43 6.47 -32.43 -23.18
N LEU A 44 6.24 -32.02 -24.43
CA LEU A 44 5.75 -30.70 -24.78
C LEU A 44 4.35 -30.44 -24.20
N ILE A 45 3.45 -31.43 -24.24
CA ILE A 45 2.11 -31.32 -23.61
C ILE A 45 2.25 -31.05 -22.10
N ASN A 46 3.09 -31.82 -21.40
CA ASN A 46 3.30 -31.63 -19.97
C ASN A 46 3.91 -30.25 -19.66
N GLU A 47 4.83 -29.78 -20.50
CA GLU A 47 5.45 -28.46 -20.32
C GLU A 47 4.42 -27.33 -20.53
N ILE A 48 3.54 -27.46 -21.52
CA ILE A 48 2.43 -26.53 -21.76
C ILE A 48 1.49 -26.50 -20.55
N GLU A 49 1.16 -27.65 -19.98
CA GLU A 49 0.32 -27.73 -18.77
C GLU A 49 0.98 -27.03 -17.59
N HIS A 50 2.28 -27.28 -17.36
CA HIS A 50 3.05 -26.59 -16.34
C HIS A 50 3.05 -25.06 -16.50
N TYR A 51 3.26 -24.55 -17.72
CA TYR A 51 3.22 -23.12 -17.99
C TYR A 51 1.83 -22.52 -17.76
N LYS A 52 0.76 -23.25 -18.09
CA LYS A 52 -0.62 -22.80 -17.82
C LYS A 52 -0.90 -22.69 -16.33
N ASP A 53 -0.47 -23.66 -15.54
CA ASP A 53 -0.63 -23.62 -14.07
C ASP A 53 0.16 -22.48 -13.44
N MET A 54 1.39 -22.27 -13.91
CA MET A 54 2.21 -21.15 -13.48
C MET A 54 1.58 -19.80 -13.86
N GLN A 55 1.05 -19.67 -15.08
CA GLN A 55 0.31 -18.47 -15.51
C GLN A 55 -0.92 -18.22 -14.62
N GLY A 56 -1.67 -19.27 -14.27
CA GLY A 56 -2.80 -19.16 -13.34
C GLY A 56 -2.38 -18.65 -11.96
N SER A 57 -1.28 -19.19 -11.43
CA SER A 57 -0.71 -18.75 -10.15
C SER A 57 -0.23 -17.30 -10.20
N PHE A 58 0.42 -16.91 -11.30
CA PHE A 58 0.90 -15.54 -11.50
C PHE A 58 -0.25 -14.53 -11.59
N ASN A 59 -1.31 -14.86 -12.32
CA ASN A 59 -2.53 -14.05 -12.39
C ASN A 59 -3.17 -13.86 -11.02
N LYS A 60 -3.24 -14.92 -10.20
CA LYS A 60 -3.75 -14.83 -8.84
C LYS A 60 -2.87 -13.93 -7.96
N ALA A 61 -1.55 -14.03 -8.08
CA ALA A 61 -0.61 -13.18 -7.35
C ALA A 61 -0.78 -11.70 -7.73
N ILE A 62 -0.97 -11.39 -9.02
CA ILE A 62 -1.24 -10.02 -9.50
C ILE A 62 -2.52 -9.47 -8.87
N LEU A 63 -3.61 -10.25 -8.86
CA LEU A 63 -4.87 -9.82 -8.26
C LEU A 63 -4.71 -9.51 -6.76
N VAL A 64 -4.04 -10.39 -6.03
CA VAL A 64 -3.75 -10.15 -4.60
C VAL A 64 -2.90 -8.89 -4.41
N ALA A 65 -1.90 -8.66 -5.26
CA ALA A 65 -1.08 -7.45 -5.18
C ALA A 65 -1.89 -6.17 -5.49
N GLN A 66 -2.81 -6.22 -6.45
CA GLN A 66 -3.72 -5.11 -6.76
C GLN A 66 -4.68 -4.81 -5.61
N ASP A 67 -5.26 -5.84 -5.00
CA ASP A 67 -6.13 -5.70 -3.82
C ASP A 67 -5.37 -5.10 -2.64
N ALA A 68 -4.17 -5.61 -2.35
CA ALA A 68 -3.30 -5.08 -1.31
C ALA A 68 -2.93 -3.60 -1.56
N SER A 69 -2.56 -3.25 -2.80
CA SER A 69 -2.27 -1.86 -3.19
C SER A 69 -3.48 -0.94 -2.98
N THR A 70 -4.68 -1.42 -3.33
CA THR A 70 -5.93 -0.67 -3.14
C THR A 70 -6.26 -0.49 -1.66
N GLN A 71 -6.07 -1.53 -0.85
CA GLN A 71 -6.25 -1.47 0.61
C GLN A 71 -5.28 -0.49 1.25
N ILE A 72 -3.99 -0.54 0.89
CA ILE A 72 -2.96 0.38 1.39
C ILE A 72 -3.35 1.84 1.07
N LYS A 73 -3.78 2.12 -0.17
CA LYS A 73 -4.23 3.47 -0.56
C LYS A 73 -5.44 3.93 0.25
N LYS A 74 -6.40 3.04 0.53
CA LYS A 74 -7.57 3.35 1.34
C LYS A 74 -7.16 3.66 2.78
N MET A 75 -6.37 2.79 3.40
CA MET A 75 -5.87 2.98 4.77
C MET A 75 -5.11 4.30 4.92
N ALA A 76 -4.19 4.59 4.00
CA ALA A 76 -3.43 5.85 4.01
C ALA A 76 -4.35 7.08 3.92
N LYS A 77 -5.43 7.01 3.13
CA LYS A 77 -6.41 8.10 3.01
C LYS A 77 -7.24 8.29 4.28
N ASP A 78 -7.65 7.19 4.91
CA ASP A 78 -8.43 7.24 6.14
C ASP A 78 -7.58 7.71 7.33
N GLU A 79 -6.33 7.25 7.41
CA GLU A 79 -5.35 7.70 8.40
C GLU A 79 -5.00 9.18 8.21
N TYR A 80 -4.77 9.63 6.97
CA TYR A 80 -4.60 11.05 6.65
C TYR A 80 -5.76 11.91 7.16
N LYS A 81 -7.00 11.49 6.92
CA LYS A 81 -8.18 12.24 7.39
C LYS A 81 -8.22 12.33 8.90
N THR A 82 -7.96 11.22 9.59
CA THR A 82 -7.92 11.14 11.05
C THR A 82 -6.88 12.11 11.61
N ILE A 83 -5.66 12.08 11.07
CA ILE A 83 -4.58 12.99 11.48
C ILE A 83 -4.98 14.45 11.29
N VAL A 84 -5.59 14.80 10.16
CA VAL A 84 -6.02 16.18 9.88
C VAL A 84 -7.14 16.62 10.82
N GLU A 85 -8.10 15.76 11.10
CA GLU A 85 -9.20 16.05 12.04
C GLU A 85 -8.70 16.22 13.46
N ASP A 86 -7.81 15.34 13.93
CA ASP A 86 -7.20 15.44 15.25
C ASP A 86 -6.33 16.69 15.39
N ALA A 87 -5.54 17.02 14.36
CA ALA A 87 -4.75 18.24 14.34
C ALA A 87 -5.64 19.49 14.42
N LYS A 88 -6.75 19.53 13.65
CA LYS A 88 -7.72 20.63 13.71
C LYS A 88 -8.35 20.75 15.09
N LYS A 89 -8.79 19.64 15.68
CA LYS A 89 -9.39 19.62 17.02
C LYS A 89 -8.42 20.10 18.09
N ASN A 90 -7.16 19.67 18.02
CA ASN A 90 -6.11 20.12 18.93
C ASN A 90 -5.82 21.61 18.76
N ALA A 91 -5.72 22.11 17.53
CA ALA A 91 -5.54 23.53 17.26
C ALA A 91 -6.70 24.36 17.83
N SER A 92 -7.95 23.96 17.58
CA SER A 92 -9.13 24.62 18.15
C SER A 92 -9.10 24.65 19.68
N ARG A 93 -8.68 23.55 20.33
CA ARG A 93 -8.53 23.50 21.78
C ARG A 93 -7.46 24.47 22.29
N ILE A 94 -6.30 24.50 21.66
CA ILE A 94 -5.20 25.43 22.03
C ILE A 94 -5.66 26.88 21.90
N VAL A 95 -6.34 27.22 20.80
CA VAL A 95 -6.87 28.58 20.58
C VAL A 95 -7.91 28.93 21.65
N ASN A 96 -8.84 28.03 21.94
CA ASN A 96 -9.85 28.26 22.97
C ASN A 96 -9.22 28.46 24.37
N ASP A 97 -8.26 27.62 24.74
CA ASP A 97 -7.55 27.73 26.02
C ASP A 97 -6.76 29.05 26.11
N ALA A 98 -6.16 29.50 25.00
CA ALA A 98 -5.47 30.78 24.94
C ALA A 98 -6.44 31.96 25.08
N LEU A 99 -7.60 31.91 24.42
CA LEU A 99 -8.64 32.93 24.53
C LEU A 99 -9.18 33.04 25.97
N LEU A 100 -9.48 31.91 26.61
CA LEU A 100 -9.95 31.89 28.01
C LEU A 100 -8.91 32.47 28.97
N ARG A 101 -7.62 32.17 28.76
CA ARG A 101 -6.53 32.77 29.55
C ARG A 101 -6.40 34.27 29.31
N ALA A 102 -6.50 34.72 28.07
CA ALA A 102 -6.46 36.14 27.73
C ALA A 102 -7.61 36.90 28.39
N GLU A 103 -8.84 36.40 28.31
CA GLU A 103 -10.02 36.98 28.94
C GLU A 103 -9.86 37.03 30.47
N LYS A 104 -9.26 36.00 31.08
CA LYS A 104 -8.96 36.01 32.51
C LYS A 104 -7.94 37.11 32.87
N ILE A 105 -6.84 37.20 32.14
CA ILE A 105 -5.80 38.21 32.37
C ILE A 105 -6.38 39.63 32.22
N GLU A 106 -7.24 39.84 31.22
CA GLU A 106 -7.90 41.12 30.99
C GLU A 106 -8.80 41.50 32.18
N ARG A 107 -9.63 40.56 32.67
CA ARG A 107 -10.45 40.77 33.87
C ARG A 107 -9.60 41.07 35.11
N ASP A 108 -8.55 40.28 35.35
CA ASP A 108 -7.65 40.46 36.49
C ASP A 108 -6.95 41.84 36.43
N SER A 109 -6.56 42.28 35.23
CA SER A 109 -5.96 43.59 34.97
C SER A 109 -6.92 44.75 35.24
N GLU A 110 -8.18 44.65 34.79
CA GLU A 110 -9.21 45.63 35.08
C GLU A 110 -9.51 45.73 36.58
N GLU A 111 -9.61 44.59 37.26
CA GLU A 111 -9.84 44.55 38.71
C GLU A 111 -8.68 45.21 39.46
N LEU A 112 -7.43 44.88 39.09
CA LEU A 112 -6.25 45.49 39.70
C LEU A 112 -6.23 47.00 39.48
N ARG A 113 -6.56 47.46 38.26
CA ARG A 113 -6.65 48.90 37.96
C ARG A 113 -7.70 49.60 38.82
N ARG A 114 -8.88 48.99 39.01
CA ARG A 114 -9.93 49.51 39.91
C ARG A 114 -9.43 49.59 41.35
N LYS A 115 -8.78 48.52 41.85
CA LYS A 115 -8.18 48.50 43.20
C LYS A 115 -7.13 49.59 43.38
N THR A 116 -6.26 49.82 42.40
CA THR A 116 -5.27 50.90 42.43
C THR A 116 -5.92 52.28 42.51
N ILE A 117 -6.98 52.53 41.73
CA ILE A 117 -7.71 53.81 41.77
C ILE A 117 -8.34 54.04 43.16
N ILE A 118 -8.99 53.02 43.71
CA ILE A 118 -9.60 53.09 45.05
C ILE A 118 -8.53 53.34 46.12
N LEU A 119 -7.41 52.63 46.08
CA LEU A 119 -6.31 52.80 47.02
C LEU A 119 -5.72 54.21 46.94
N LYS A 120 -5.48 54.74 45.73
CA LYS A 120 -4.99 56.12 45.54
C LYS A 120 -5.94 57.15 46.15
N ARG A 121 -7.27 56.97 45.99
CA ARG A 121 -8.27 57.87 46.60
C ARG A 121 -8.24 57.79 48.12
N ARG A 122 -8.21 56.59 48.70
CA ARG A 122 -8.13 56.41 50.16
C ARG A 122 -6.88 57.05 50.73
N LEU A 123 -5.72 56.80 50.13
CA LEU A 123 -4.45 57.40 50.58
C LEU A 123 -4.49 58.93 50.54
N ARG A 124 -5.09 59.52 49.50
CA ARG A 124 -5.26 60.97 49.44
C ARG A 124 -6.13 61.49 50.60
N GLN A 125 -7.26 60.84 50.86
CA GLN A 125 -8.16 61.22 51.95
C GLN A 125 -7.48 61.12 53.33
N GLU A 126 -6.72 60.06 53.58
CA GLU A 126 -5.97 59.90 54.83
C GLU A 126 -4.89 60.98 55.01
N ILE A 127 -4.20 61.35 53.92
CA ILE A 127 -3.20 62.43 53.94
C ILE A 127 -3.90 63.78 54.19
N GLU A 128 -5.00 64.07 53.50
CA GLU A 128 -5.77 65.30 53.69
C GLU A 128 -6.27 65.43 55.14
N ALA A 129 -6.84 64.36 55.71
CA ALA A 129 -7.27 64.33 57.11
C ALA A 129 -6.11 64.49 58.10
N SER A 130 -4.94 63.90 57.79
CA SER A 130 -3.73 64.06 58.63
C SER A 130 -3.19 65.49 58.59
N LEU A 131 -3.28 66.18 57.44
CA LEU A 131 -2.89 67.58 57.30
C LEU A 131 -3.83 68.50 58.08
N GLU A 132 -5.15 68.31 57.95
CA GLU A 132 -6.16 69.07 58.70
C GLU A 132 -5.95 68.93 60.21
N SER A 133 -5.68 67.71 60.68
CA SER A 133 -5.35 67.48 62.10
C SER A 133 -4.06 68.18 62.57
N ILE A 134 -3.08 68.41 61.69
CA ILE A 134 -1.85 69.13 62.05
C ILE A 134 -2.11 70.64 62.09
N GLU A 135 -2.92 71.16 61.18
CA GLU A 135 -3.33 72.57 61.15
C GLU A 135 -4.10 72.93 62.44
N ASP A 136 -5.05 72.10 62.88
CA ASP A 136 -5.80 72.27 64.13
C ASP A 136 -4.91 72.30 65.40
N ILE A 137 -3.76 71.61 65.40
CA ILE A 137 -2.79 71.65 66.51
C ILE A 137 -2.03 72.98 66.55
N GLY A 138 -1.83 73.63 65.39
CA GLY A 138 -1.13 74.90 65.28
C GLY A 138 -1.96 76.14 65.64
N GLU A 139 -3.29 76.01 65.66
CA GLU A 139 -4.23 77.12 65.98
C GLU A 139 -4.66 77.17 67.46
N ASN A 140 -4.16 76.26 68.32
CA ASN A 140 -4.40 76.26 69.77
C ASN A 140 -3.18 76.69 70.60
#